data_AF-A0A961C8R0-F1
#
_entry.id   AF-A0A961C8R0-F1
#
_cell.length_a   1.000
_cell.length_b   1.000
_cell.length_c   1.000
_cell.angle_alpha   90.00
_cell.angle_beta   90.00
_cell.angle_gamma   90.00
#
_symmetry.space_group_name_H-M   'P 1'
#
loop_
_entity.id
_entity.type
_entity.pdbx_description
1 polymer ?
#
loop_
_entity_poly.entity_id
_entity_poly.type
_entity_poly.pdbx_seq_one_letter_code
_entity_poly.pdbx_strand_id
1 'polypeptide(L)'
;MKRGTIRQVGLLLSVFGVLVVGTTSCSKVTEKVSEKAAEKAIEGSTDGEADVDLSDDEVKIKTGDGSAVYGSKMPDGWPKDIPLPDNFEVTGGANIDQGGQVMITVVGTTKMSSEDVTAFYKDKMSGWEKESDAVYGNGDDAVASLSLTNGDRRLIVSANTNDAGSEVSFSYMVGTTD
;
A
#
# COMPACT_ATOMS: atom_id res chain seq x y z
N MET A 1 -22.33 4.91 -5.46
CA MET A 1 -21.39 5.62 -4.54
C MET A 1 -21.74 7.10 -4.41
N LYS A 2 -21.73 7.67 -3.20
CA LYS A 2 -21.94 9.12 -2.99
C LYS A 2 -20.68 9.88 -3.45
N ARG A 3 -20.85 11.02 -4.13
CA ARG A 3 -19.73 11.85 -4.63
C ARG A 3 -18.73 12.29 -3.55
N GLY A 4 -19.14 12.31 -2.27
CA GLY A 4 -18.25 12.58 -1.13
C GLY A 4 -17.26 11.44 -0.84
N THR A 5 -17.71 10.18 -0.94
CA THR A 5 -16.89 9.00 -0.65
C THR A 5 -15.70 8.89 -1.61
N ILE A 6 -15.91 9.14 -2.91
CA ILE A 6 -14.85 9.10 -3.93
C ILE A 6 -13.77 10.17 -3.70
N ARG A 7 -14.16 11.37 -3.24
CA ARG A 7 -13.24 12.48 -2.94
C ARG A 7 -12.37 12.17 -1.72
N GLN A 8 -12.92 11.50 -0.71
CA GLN A 8 -12.21 11.12 0.52
C GLN A 8 -11.30 9.89 0.32
N VAL A 9 -11.69 8.91 -0.54
CA VAL A 9 -10.78 7.81 -0.98
C VAL A 9 -9.54 8.39 -1.66
N GLY A 10 -9.74 9.31 -2.61
CA GLY A 10 -8.65 9.97 -3.32
C GLY A 10 -7.73 10.75 -2.36
N LEU A 11 -8.30 11.35 -1.31
CA LEU A 11 -7.54 12.06 -0.28
C LEU A 11 -6.65 11.10 0.53
N LEU A 12 -7.20 10.00 1.06
CA LEU A 12 -6.42 9.03 1.84
C LEU A 12 -5.29 8.44 0.98
N LEU A 13 -5.57 7.97 -0.23
CA LEU A 13 -4.56 7.42 -1.15
C LEU A 13 -3.51 8.45 -1.59
N SER A 14 -3.90 9.71 -1.81
CA SER A 14 -2.98 10.77 -2.25
C SER A 14 -1.93 11.11 -1.19
N VAL A 15 -2.23 10.96 0.11
CA VAL A 15 -1.26 11.26 1.18
C VAL A 15 -0.11 10.23 1.20
N PHE A 16 -0.38 8.97 0.83
CA PHE A 16 0.66 7.93 0.75
C PHE A 16 1.70 8.23 -0.35
N GLY A 17 1.26 8.70 -1.51
CA GLY A 17 2.17 9.03 -2.63
C GLY A 17 3.15 10.15 -2.30
N VAL A 18 2.77 11.10 -1.44
CA VAL A 18 3.64 12.21 -1.00
C VAL A 18 4.68 11.75 0.02
N LEU A 19 4.36 10.77 0.86
CA LEU A 19 5.28 10.20 1.85
C LEU A 19 6.42 9.40 1.21
N VAL A 20 6.17 8.71 0.08
CA VAL A 20 7.16 7.85 -0.57
C VAL A 20 8.18 8.62 -1.42
N VAL A 21 7.83 9.81 -1.93
CA VAL A 21 8.69 10.62 -2.82
C VAL A 21 9.53 11.67 -2.05
N GLY A 22 9.34 11.79 -0.74
CA GLY A 22 9.74 13.00 0.01
C GLY A 22 10.96 12.94 0.94
N THR A 23 11.48 11.79 1.38
CA THR A 23 12.55 11.81 2.42
C THR A 23 13.51 10.61 2.39
N THR A 24 14.58 10.69 1.60
CA THR A 24 15.77 9.82 1.74
C THR A 24 16.68 10.17 2.93
N SER A 25 16.15 10.84 3.96
CA SER A 25 16.85 11.07 5.22
C SER A 25 15.87 11.10 6.40
N CYS A 26 15.26 9.96 6.70
CA CYS A 26 14.59 9.72 7.99
C CYS A 26 15.60 9.36 9.10
N SER A 27 16.81 9.93 9.06
CA SER A 27 17.75 9.88 10.18
C SER A 27 17.63 11.18 10.94
N LYS A 28 16.73 11.18 11.93
CA LYS A 28 16.50 12.24 12.94
C LYS A 28 15.68 13.44 12.48
N VAL A 29 14.38 13.24 12.30
CA VAL A 29 13.43 14.31 12.61
C VAL A 29 13.55 14.55 14.11
N THR A 30 14.16 15.67 14.45
CA THR A 30 14.35 16.08 15.84
C THR A 30 13.07 16.86 16.22
N GLU A 31 12.47 16.45 17.34
CA GLU A 31 11.54 17.22 18.19
C GLU A 31 10.03 17.17 17.86
N LYS A 32 9.26 16.71 18.86
CA LYS A 32 7.78 16.74 19.00
C LYS A 32 7.07 18.08 18.74
N VAL A 33 7.84 19.14 18.47
CA VAL A 33 7.37 20.48 18.08
C VAL A 33 7.09 20.54 16.56
N SER A 34 7.71 19.65 15.78
CA SER A 34 7.50 19.53 14.33
C SER A 34 6.28 18.67 13.97
N GLU A 35 5.97 17.63 14.76
CA GLU A 35 4.80 16.74 14.56
C GLU A 35 3.51 17.56 14.51
N LYS A 36 3.19 18.33 15.56
CA LYS A 36 1.96 19.15 15.60
C LYS A 36 1.86 20.20 14.49
N ALA A 37 2.99 20.70 13.99
CA ALA A 37 2.98 21.67 12.90
C ALA A 37 2.73 20.98 11.55
N ALA A 38 3.29 19.77 11.35
CA ALA A 38 3.03 18.92 10.20
C ALA A 38 1.60 18.37 10.22
N GLU A 39 1.11 17.90 11.38
CA GLU A 39 -0.29 17.49 11.59
C GLU A 39 -1.22 18.63 11.18
N LYS A 40 -1.08 19.82 11.79
CA LYS A 40 -1.91 20.98 11.43
C LYS A 40 -1.81 21.42 9.98
N ALA A 41 -0.65 21.26 9.34
CA ALA A 41 -0.51 21.58 7.92
C ALA A 41 -1.31 20.60 7.05
N ILE A 42 -1.28 19.31 7.40
CA ILE A 42 -2.06 18.27 6.71
C ILE A 42 -3.55 18.47 7.03
N GLU A 43 -3.94 18.62 8.29
CA GLU A 43 -5.32 18.90 8.71
C GLU A 43 -5.87 20.16 8.00
N GLY A 44 -5.08 21.24 7.97
CA GLY A 44 -5.43 22.48 7.28
C GLY A 44 -5.57 22.32 5.77
N SER A 45 -4.83 21.39 5.16
CA SER A 45 -4.99 21.03 3.74
C SER A 45 -6.24 20.18 3.47
N THR A 46 -6.83 19.60 4.52
CA THR A 46 -8.11 18.85 4.48
C THR A 46 -9.31 19.67 4.96
N ASP A 47 -9.20 21.00 5.03
CA ASP A 47 -10.23 21.89 5.59
C ASP A 47 -10.65 21.52 7.04
N GLY A 48 -9.78 20.81 7.78
CA GLY A 48 -10.05 20.31 9.13
C GLY A 48 -10.93 19.06 9.19
N GLU A 49 -11.20 18.40 8.06
CA GLU A 49 -12.04 17.19 7.99
C GLU A 49 -11.30 15.91 8.43
N ALA A 50 -9.97 15.96 8.50
CA ALA A 50 -9.12 14.86 8.96
C ALA A 50 -8.46 15.16 10.31
N ASP A 51 -8.35 14.13 11.14
CA ASP A 51 -7.57 14.07 12.37
C ASP A 51 -6.29 13.30 12.07
N VAL A 52 -5.13 13.94 12.20
CA VAL A 52 -3.83 13.38 11.81
C VAL A 52 -2.96 13.22 13.05
N ASP A 53 -2.46 11.99 13.26
CA ASP A 53 -1.54 11.64 14.35
C ASP A 53 -0.23 11.16 13.72
N LEU A 54 0.84 11.93 13.92
CA LEU A 54 2.19 11.63 13.49
C LEU A 54 2.97 11.03 14.67
N SER A 55 3.43 9.79 14.48
CA SER A 55 4.34 9.09 15.38
C SER A 55 5.64 8.74 14.64
N ASP A 56 6.74 8.48 15.37
CA ASP A 56 8.08 8.28 14.79
C ASP A 56 8.14 7.32 13.58
N ASP A 57 7.37 6.23 13.60
CA ASP A 57 7.35 5.19 12.56
C ASP A 57 6.01 5.08 11.79
N GLU A 58 5.01 5.89 12.15
CA GLU A 58 3.62 5.68 11.74
C GLU A 58 2.84 6.99 11.59
N VAL A 59 2.01 7.09 10.55
CA VAL A 59 1.07 8.19 10.34
C VAL A 59 -0.34 7.64 10.37
N LYS A 60 -1.18 8.13 11.27
CA LYS A 60 -2.61 7.80 11.32
C LYS A 60 -3.43 8.97 10.84
N ILE A 61 -4.42 8.67 10.02
CA ILE A 61 -5.37 9.65 9.51
C ILE A 61 -6.76 9.10 9.79
N LYS A 62 -7.61 9.87 10.46
CA LYS A 62 -9.02 9.55 10.65
C LYS A 62 -9.87 10.63 10.01
N THR A 63 -10.93 10.21 9.36
CA THR A 63 -11.94 11.08 8.77
C THR A 63 -13.32 10.61 9.23
N GLY A 64 -14.37 11.38 8.95
CA GLY A 64 -15.73 10.95 9.26
C GLY A 64 -16.17 9.65 8.58
N ASP A 65 -15.49 9.23 7.50
CA ASP A 65 -15.88 8.10 6.65
C ASP A 65 -14.91 6.90 6.72
N GLY A 66 -13.81 7.00 7.47
CA GLY A 66 -12.80 5.93 7.54
C GLY A 66 -11.48 6.37 8.17
N SER A 67 -10.51 5.47 8.15
CA SER A 67 -9.18 5.69 8.69
C SER A 67 -8.08 5.07 7.84
N ALA A 68 -6.90 5.68 7.83
CA ALA A 68 -5.70 5.14 7.23
C ALA A 68 -4.55 5.12 8.23
N VAL A 69 -3.70 4.12 8.12
CA VAL A 69 -2.46 3.97 8.89
C VAL A 69 -1.35 3.69 7.90
N TYR A 70 -0.29 4.48 7.92
CA TYR A 70 0.89 4.37 7.06
C TYR A 70 2.12 4.14 7.91
N GLY A 71 3.04 3.29 7.48
CA GLY A 71 4.28 3.07 8.22
C GLY A 71 5.36 2.37 7.41
N SER A 72 6.56 2.27 8.00
CA SER A 72 7.73 1.59 7.42
C SER A 72 7.75 0.07 7.65
N LYS A 73 6.78 -0.45 8.41
CA LYS A 73 6.68 -1.85 8.82
C LYS A 73 5.51 -2.54 8.13
N MET A 74 5.45 -3.86 8.29
CA MET A 74 4.32 -4.67 7.86
C MET A 74 3.03 -4.13 8.51
N PRO A 75 2.01 -3.72 7.72
CA PRO A 75 0.75 -3.26 8.27
C PRO A 75 0.02 -4.38 8.99
N ASP A 76 -0.67 -4.01 10.07
CA ASP A 76 -1.59 -4.90 10.75
C ASP A 76 -2.71 -5.37 9.81
N GLY A 77 -3.12 -6.63 9.96
CA GLY A 77 -4.25 -7.20 9.23
C GLY A 77 -3.91 -7.87 7.90
N TRP A 78 -2.64 -7.90 7.48
CA TRP A 78 -2.26 -8.65 6.28
C TRP A 78 -2.71 -10.13 6.38
N PRO A 79 -3.38 -10.68 5.34
CA PRO A 79 -3.91 -12.03 5.41
C PRO A 79 -2.83 -13.10 5.51
N LYS A 80 -2.95 -13.99 6.50
CA LYS A 80 -1.96 -15.07 6.74
C LYS A 80 -1.91 -16.12 5.64
N ASP A 81 -2.96 -16.22 4.84
CA ASP A 81 -3.07 -17.15 3.71
C ASP A 81 -2.48 -16.57 2.42
N ILE A 82 -2.08 -15.29 2.40
CA ILE A 82 -1.34 -14.68 1.29
C ILE A 82 0.14 -14.65 1.68
N PRO A 83 0.97 -15.58 1.13
CA PRO A 83 2.37 -15.66 1.48
C PRO A 83 3.14 -14.50 0.87
N LEU A 84 4.17 -14.01 1.57
CA LEU A 84 5.16 -13.10 1.01
C LEU A 84 6.26 -13.90 0.31
N PRO A 85 6.97 -13.34 -0.69
CA PRO A 85 8.13 -13.96 -1.29
C PRO A 85 9.24 -14.25 -0.28
N ASP A 86 10.08 -15.25 -0.55
CA ASP A 86 11.24 -15.53 0.29
C ASP A 86 12.21 -14.34 0.31
N ASN A 87 12.77 -14.04 1.49
CA ASN A 87 13.64 -12.88 1.73
C ASN A 87 13.00 -11.54 1.32
N PHE A 88 11.67 -11.43 1.39
CA PHE A 88 11.00 -10.16 1.18
C PHE A 88 11.30 -9.19 2.31
N GLU A 89 11.89 -8.04 1.98
CA GLU A 89 12.21 -6.98 2.93
C GLU A 89 11.16 -5.88 2.81
N VAL A 90 10.29 -5.77 3.82
CA VAL A 90 9.26 -4.72 3.86
C VAL A 90 9.93 -3.35 4.00
N THR A 91 9.60 -2.44 3.10
CA THR A 91 10.06 -1.04 3.13
C THR A 91 8.94 -0.08 3.53
N GLY A 92 7.68 -0.54 3.51
CA GLY A 92 6.55 0.19 4.05
C GLY A 92 5.22 -0.47 3.78
N GLY A 93 4.15 0.20 4.21
CA GLY A 93 2.80 -0.24 3.92
C GLY A 93 1.74 0.71 4.45
N ALA A 94 0.50 0.35 4.14
CA ALA A 94 -0.69 1.08 4.53
C ALA A 94 -1.81 0.12 4.91
N ASN A 95 -2.66 0.50 5.85
CA ASN A 95 -3.96 -0.09 6.08
C ASN A 95 -5.01 1.03 6.02
N ILE A 96 -5.97 0.90 5.10
CA ILE A 96 -7.03 1.87 4.87
C ILE A 96 -8.36 1.15 5.09
N ASP A 97 -9.12 1.60 6.08
CA ASP A 97 -10.51 1.20 6.31
C ASP A 97 -11.43 2.33 5.87
N GLN A 98 -12.37 2.03 4.98
CA GLN A 98 -13.39 2.98 4.59
C GLN A 98 -14.73 2.31 4.34
N GLY A 99 -15.74 2.66 5.15
CA GLY A 99 -17.14 2.35 4.86
C GLY A 99 -17.45 0.87 4.60
N GLY A 100 -16.72 -0.06 5.20
CA GLY A 100 -16.87 -1.51 5.00
C GLY A 100 -15.95 -2.11 3.93
N GLN A 101 -15.02 -1.33 3.38
CA GLN A 101 -13.94 -1.80 2.52
C GLN A 101 -12.62 -1.63 3.25
N VAL A 102 -11.79 -2.67 3.24
CA VAL A 102 -10.43 -2.62 3.79
C VAL A 102 -9.45 -2.83 2.66
N MET A 103 -8.49 -1.92 2.55
CA MET A 103 -7.36 -2.00 1.63
C MET A 103 -6.07 -2.02 2.43
N ILE A 104 -5.26 -3.06 2.25
CA ILE A 104 -3.94 -3.18 2.86
C ILE A 104 -2.92 -3.20 1.75
N THR A 105 -1.97 -2.27 1.80
CA THR A 105 -0.85 -2.19 0.86
C THR A 105 0.45 -2.53 1.56
N VAL A 106 1.27 -3.37 0.95
CA VAL A 106 2.61 -3.71 1.44
C VAL A 106 3.59 -3.46 0.32
N VAL A 107 4.66 -2.73 0.60
CA VAL A 107 5.75 -2.49 -0.35
C VAL A 107 7.06 -2.98 0.23
N GLY A 108 7.93 -3.48 -0.65
CA GLY A 108 9.21 -4.03 -0.23
C GLY A 108 10.02 -4.51 -1.41
N THR A 109 11.15 -5.13 -1.09
CA THR A 109 12.09 -5.66 -2.08
C THR A 109 12.23 -7.16 -1.96
N THR A 110 12.57 -7.80 -3.07
CA THR A 110 12.94 -9.22 -3.11
C THR A 110 14.04 -9.44 -4.15
N LYS A 111 14.76 -10.55 -4.06
CA LYS A 111 15.75 -10.97 -5.06
C LYS A 111 15.14 -11.65 -6.28
N MET A 112 13.84 -11.94 -6.25
CA MET A 112 13.13 -12.52 -7.39
C MET A 112 13.00 -11.49 -8.52
N SER A 113 12.98 -11.96 -9.77
CA SER A 113 12.59 -11.12 -10.91
C SER A 113 11.08 -10.81 -10.87
N SER A 114 10.62 -9.77 -11.56
CA SER A 114 9.20 -9.43 -11.60
C SER A 114 8.34 -10.56 -12.18
N GLU A 115 8.86 -11.31 -13.16
CA GLU A 115 8.23 -12.50 -13.72
C GLU A 115 8.11 -13.63 -12.68
N ASP A 116 9.20 -13.92 -11.97
CA ASP A 116 9.21 -14.95 -10.92
C ASP A 116 8.25 -14.60 -9.78
N VAL A 117 8.14 -13.32 -9.42
CA VAL A 117 7.18 -12.85 -8.41
C VAL A 117 5.75 -13.23 -8.84
N THR A 118 5.35 -12.89 -10.07
CA THR A 118 3.98 -13.26 -10.52
C THR A 118 3.80 -14.76 -10.67
N ALA A 119 4.84 -15.50 -11.09
CA ALA A 119 4.80 -16.96 -11.18
C ALA A 119 4.58 -17.62 -9.81
N PHE A 120 5.27 -17.13 -8.77
CA PHE A 120 5.07 -17.57 -7.39
C PHE A 120 3.61 -17.41 -6.94
N TYR A 121 2.99 -16.25 -7.19
CA TYR A 121 1.59 -16.06 -6.81
C TYR A 121 0.61 -16.88 -7.64
N LYS A 122 0.89 -17.10 -8.94
CA LYS A 122 0.09 -18.01 -9.77
C LYS A 122 0.10 -19.45 -9.22
N ASP A 123 1.22 -19.92 -8.68
CA ASP A 123 1.34 -21.22 -8.02
C ASP A 123 0.61 -21.24 -6.67
N LYS A 124 1.00 -20.34 -5.75
CA LYS A 124 0.51 -20.31 -4.37
C LYS A 124 -0.97 -19.99 -4.24
N MET A 125 -1.49 -19.20 -5.18
CA MET A 125 -2.87 -18.76 -5.20
C MET A 125 -3.67 -19.45 -6.32
N SER A 126 -3.29 -20.68 -6.70
CA SER A 126 -3.97 -21.45 -7.76
C SER A 126 -5.46 -21.72 -7.52
N GLY A 127 -5.95 -21.55 -6.29
CA GLY A 127 -7.38 -21.59 -5.95
C GLY A 127 -8.12 -20.26 -6.12
N TRP A 128 -7.44 -19.18 -6.53
CA TRP A 128 -8.02 -17.86 -6.78
C TRP A 128 -8.24 -17.66 -8.28
N GLU A 129 -9.25 -16.88 -8.63
CA GLU A 129 -9.57 -16.54 -10.01
C GLU A 129 -8.63 -15.44 -10.52
N LYS A 130 -8.04 -15.65 -11.69
CA LYS A 130 -7.15 -14.69 -12.32
C LYS A 130 -7.93 -13.69 -13.16
N GLU A 131 -7.89 -12.41 -12.78
CA GLU A 131 -8.52 -11.33 -13.55
C GLU A 131 -7.56 -10.71 -14.58
N SER A 132 -6.29 -10.52 -14.19
CA SER A 132 -5.26 -9.94 -15.07
C SER A 132 -3.91 -10.55 -14.81
N ASP A 133 -3.09 -10.65 -15.86
CA ASP A 133 -1.73 -11.21 -15.85
C ASP A 133 -0.99 -10.55 -17.00
N ALA A 134 -0.13 -9.58 -16.69
CA ALA A 134 0.56 -8.78 -17.67
C ALA A 134 2.02 -8.60 -17.27
N VAL A 135 2.91 -8.71 -18.25
CA VAL A 135 4.31 -8.33 -18.14
C VAL A 135 4.60 -7.36 -19.28
N TYR A 136 5.20 -6.23 -18.94
CA TYR A 136 5.61 -5.18 -19.85
C TYR A 136 7.12 -5.01 -19.79
N GLY A 137 7.76 -4.82 -20.94
CA GLY A 137 9.22 -4.76 -21.03
C GLY A 137 9.86 -6.16 -21.01
N ASN A 138 11.20 -6.20 -20.88
CA ASN A 138 11.99 -7.43 -20.78
C ASN A 138 13.25 -7.15 -19.95
N GLY A 139 13.81 -8.19 -19.32
CA GLY A 139 15.07 -8.07 -18.57
C GLY A 139 14.95 -7.16 -17.34
N ASP A 140 15.96 -6.32 -17.12
CA ASP A 140 16.09 -5.52 -15.89
C ASP A 140 15.04 -4.39 -15.78
N ASP A 141 14.32 -4.07 -16.86
CA ASP A 141 13.24 -3.07 -16.88
C ASP A 141 11.83 -3.70 -16.89
N ALA A 142 11.73 -5.02 -16.66
CA ALA A 142 10.44 -5.72 -16.72
C ALA A 142 9.51 -5.31 -15.57
N VAL A 143 8.29 -4.91 -15.93
CA VAL A 143 7.19 -4.59 -15.01
C VAL A 143 6.12 -5.66 -15.14
N ALA A 144 5.84 -6.36 -14.04
CA ALA A 144 4.83 -7.41 -13.99
C ALA A 144 3.66 -6.98 -13.10
N SER A 145 2.43 -7.32 -13.51
CA SER A 145 1.21 -7.08 -12.76
C SER A 145 0.27 -8.28 -12.84
N LEU A 146 -0.22 -8.72 -11.68
CA LEU A 146 -1.14 -9.85 -11.51
C LEU A 146 -2.30 -9.43 -10.61
N SER A 147 -3.55 -9.62 -11.06
CA SER A 147 -4.76 -9.41 -10.25
C SER A 147 -5.47 -10.75 -10.08
N LEU A 148 -5.70 -11.12 -8.82
CA LEU A 148 -6.39 -12.34 -8.41
C LEU A 148 -7.59 -11.99 -7.53
N THR A 149 -8.66 -12.78 -7.63
CA THR A 149 -9.87 -12.64 -6.82
C THR A 149 -10.31 -13.95 -6.20
N ASN A 150 -10.97 -13.86 -5.05
CA ASN A 150 -11.59 -14.98 -4.36
C ASN A 150 -12.76 -14.47 -3.52
N GLY A 151 -13.97 -14.57 -4.04
CA GLY A 151 -15.15 -13.98 -3.43
C GLY A 151 -15.05 -12.44 -3.41
N ASP A 152 -15.15 -11.85 -2.23
CA ASP A 152 -15.03 -10.41 -1.98
C ASP A 152 -13.58 -9.93 -1.79
N ARG A 153 -12.60 -10.83 -1.95
CA ARG A 153 -11.17 -10.56 -1.79
C ARG A 153 -10.52 -10.33 -3.14
N ARG A 154 -9.65 -9.33 -3.22
CA ARG A 154 -8.80 -9.06 -4.38
C ARG A 154 -7.36 -8.87 -3.93
N LEU A 155 -6.44 -9.50 -4.64
CA LEU A 155 -5.00 -9.31 -4.48
C LEU A 155 -4.45 -8.78 -5.80
N ILE A 156 -3.84 -7.60 -5.75
CA ILE A 156 -3.04 -7.06 -6.84
C ILE A 156 -1.58 -7.16 -6.43
N VAL A 157 -0.79 -7.77 -7.30
CA VAL A 157 0.66 -7.87 -7.18
C VAL A 157 1.27 -7.09 -8.33
N SER A 158 2.12 -6.11 -8.03
CA SER A 158 2.88 -5.38 -9.04
C SER A 158 4.35 -5.41 -8.68
N ALA A 159 5.21 -5.81 -9.61
CA ALA A 159 6.65 -5.93 -9.42
C ALA A 159 7.41 -5.22 -10.53
N ASN A 160 8.45 -4.46 -10.16
CA ASN A 160 9.34 -3.78 -11.08
C ASN A 160 10.77 -4.30 -10.83
N THR A 161 11.39 -4.90 -11.84
CA THR A 161 12.79 -5.35 -11.75
C THR A 161 13.73 -4.14 -11.75
N ASN A 162 14.89 -4.30 -11.09
CA ASN A 162 16.05 -3.43 -11.14
C ASN A 162 17.33 -4.27 -10.93
N ASP A 163 18.50 -3.62 -10.98
CA ASP A 163 19.81 -4.29 -10.87
C ASP A 163 20.02 -5.10 -9.56
N ALA A 164 19.25 -4.81 -8.51
CA ALA A 164 19.38 -5.43 -7.19
C ALA A 164 18.29 -6.48 -6.88
N GLY A 165 17.33 -6.68 -7.78
CA GLY A 165 16.15 -7.53 -7.57
C GLY A 165 14.88 -6.84 -8.04
N SER A 166 13.73 -7.13 -7.42
CA SER A 166 12.48 -6.43 -7.70
C SER A 166 12.01 -5.60 -6.52
N GLU A 167 11.51 -4.40 -6.82
CA GLU A 167 10.59 -3.70 -5.94
C GLU A 167 9.18 -4.26 -6.19
N VAL A 168 8.49 -4.65 -5.12
CA VAL A 168 7.17 -5.28 -5.19
C VAL A 168 6.19 -4.53 -4.31
N SER A 169 5.02 -4.27 -4.87
CA SER A 169 3.85 -3.77 -4.15
C SER A 169 2.75 -4.82 -4.19
N PHE A 170 2.15 -5.05 -3.04
CA PHE A 170 0.95 -5.84 -2.88
C PHE A 170 -0.18 -4.93 -2.44
N SER A 171 -1.33 -5.01 -3.10
CA SER A 171 -2.57 -4.37 -2.65
C SER A 171 -3.63 -5.45 -2.44
N TYR A 172 -3.92 -5.73 -1.19
CA TYR A 172 -5.01 -6.59 -0.77
C TYR A 172 -6.25 -5.74 -0.49
N MET A 173 -7.38 -6.12 -1.04
CA MET A 173 -8.67 -5.47 -0.82
C MET A 173 -9.70 -6.52 -0.38
N VAL A 174 -10.56 -6.16 0.56
CA VAL A 174 -11.74 -6.93 0.94
C VAL A 174 -12.95 -6.00 1.09
N GLY A 175 -14.09 -6.42 0.55
CA GLY A 175 -15.34 -5.64 0.54
C GLY A 175 -15.92 -5.49 -0.87
N THR A 176 -17.21 -5.13 -0.98
CA THR A 176 -17.87 -5.12 -2.29
C THR A 176 -17.39 -3.96 -3.18
N THR A 177 -16.78 -4.30 -4.31
CA THR A 177 -16.73 -3.43 -5.49
C THR A 177 -18.11 -3.46 -6.16
N ASP A 178 -19.11 -2.80 -5.56
CA ASP A 178 -20.38 -2.48 -6.24
C ASP A 178 -20.21 -1.30 -7.20
#